data_AF-A0A447RV11-F1
#
_entry.id   AF-A0A447RV11-F1
#
_cell.length_a   1.000
_cell.length_b   1.000
_cell.length_c   1.000
_cell.angle_alpha   90.00
_cell.angle_beta   90.00
_cell.angle_gamma   90.00
#
_symmetry.space_group_name_H-M   'P 1'
#
loop_
_entity.id
_entity.type
_entity.pdbx_description
1 polymer ?
#
loop_
_entity_poly.entity_id
_entity_poly.type
_entity_poly.pdbx_seq_one_letter_code
_entity_poly.pdbx_strand_id
1 'polypeptide(L)'
;MGQEKTGITPGSAGAGRSGHHYPDDRHGAVAERLPSPRPLILYEAQRQRQNAGMYQRANSMLPPQEQQRLLFEGGYPVLARVARQKGLPYPHVNEQGEVEADAAWWATMQAAR
;
A
#
# COMPACT_ATOMS: atom_id res chain seq x y z
N MET A 1 32.79 29.47 30.67
CA MET A 1 33.85 29.78 29.69
C MET A 1 33.30 29.32 28.34
N GLY A 2 32.53 30.11 27.56
CA GLY A 2 32.92 31.32 26.79
C GLY A 2 33.96 30.91 25.74
N GLN A 3 33.86 31.11 24.42
CA GLN A 3 33.02 31.85 23.46
C GLN A 3 33.00 30.97 22.17
N GLU A 4 32.30 31.17 21.05
CA GLU A 4 32.13 32.33 20.14
C GLU A 4 31.13 31.90 19.01
N LYS A 5 30.00 32.62 18.78
CA LYS A 5 29.75 33.69 17.77
C LYS A 5 30.15 33.26 16.34
N THR A 6 29.25 33.13 15.35
CA THR A 6 28.47 34.15 14.60
C THR A 6 27.43 33.38 13.74
N GLY A 7 26.19 33.83 13.48
CA GLY A 7 25.78 35.08 12.86
C GLY A 7 25.19 34.79 11.46
N ILE A 8 23.86 34.84 11.35
CA ILE A 8 23.03 34.52 10.17
C ILE A 8 23.26 35.56 9.05
N THR A 9 23.40 35.13 7.80
CA THR A 9 23.33 36.05 6.63
C THR A 9 21.87 36.23 6.18
N PRO A 10 21.35 37.47 6.05
CA PRO A 10 20.03 37.73 5.50
C PRO A 10 20.13 38.02 3.99
N GLY A 11 19.29 37.39 3.17
CA GLY A 11 19.21 37.69 1.74
C GLY A 11 17.92 37.20 1.12
N SER A 12 17.11 38.16 0.64
CA SER A 12 15.89 38.01 -0.17
C SER A 12 14.58 37.72 0.59
N ALA A 13 13.99 38.80 1.09
CA ALA A 13 12.56 38.90 1.32
C ALA A 13 11.80 38.85 -0.03
N GLY A 14 10.90 37.88 -0.17
CA GLY A 14 9.87 37.82 -1.21
C GLY A 14 8.56 37.42 -0.54
N ALA A 15 7.65 38.39 -0.42
CA ALA A 15 6.42 38.28 0.34
C ALA A 15 5.47 37.20 -0.21
N GLY A 16 5.08 36.27 0.65
CA GLY A 16 3.97 35.35 0.45
C GLY A 16 3.34 35.05 1.80
N ARG A 17 2.27 35.77 2.13
CA ARG A 17 1.51 35.64 3.38
C ARG A 17 1.10 34.19 3.62
N SER A 18 1.39 33.68 4.81
CA SER A 18 0.47 32.85 5.60
C SER A 18 0.89 32.93 7.05
N GLY A 19 0.18 33.77 7.80
CA GLY A 19 0.35 33.88 9.23
C GLY A 19 -0.24 32.65 9.91
N HIS A 20 0.61 31.90 10.60
CA HIS A 20 0.27 31.30 11.89
C HIS A 20 1.55 31.32 12.73
N HIS A 21 1.68 32.37 13.54
CA HIS A 21 2.70 32.49 14.57
C HIS A 21 2.20 31.68 15.76
N TYR A 22 2.74 30.47 15.97
CA TYR A 22 2.50 29.71 17.19
C TYR A 22 3.57 30.12 18.21
N PRO A 23 3.23 30.70 19.37
CA PRO A 23 4.25 31.00 20.37
C PRO A 23 4.76 29.68 20.96
N ASP A 24 6.08 29.51 20.93
CA ASP A 24 6.80 28.43 21.60
C ASP A 24 6.91 28.80 23.09
N ASP A 25 6.03 28.23 23.91
CA ASP A 25 6.15 28.24 25.38
C ASP A 25 6.33 26.81 25.87
N ARG A 26 7.52 26.53 26.40
CA ARG A 26 7.92 25.21 26.90
C ARG A 26 7.34 24.98 28.29
N HIS A 27 6.34 24.12 28.42
CA HIS A 27 6.12 23.33 29.64
C HIS A 27 5.50 21.96 29.30
N GLY A 28 6.20 20.88 29.68
CA GLY A 28 5.66 19.52 29.77
C GLY A 28 5.59 18.74 28.45
N ALA A 29 6.67 18.02 28.12
CA ALA A 29 6.65 17.05 27.03
C ALA A 29 5.80 15.82 27.41
N VAL A 30 4.50 15.90 27.15
CA VAL A 30 3.74 14.72 26.73
C VAL A 30 3.60 14.84 25.22
N ALA A 31 4.32 14.02 24.48
CA ALA A 31 4.05 13.86 23.06
C ALA A 31 2.67 13.22 22.96
N GLU A 32 1.61 14.03 22.89
CA GLU A 32 0.28 13.57 22.52
C GLU A 32 0.42 12.95 21.14
N ARG A 33 0.42 11.61 21.11
CA ARG A 33 0.39 10.84 19.88
C ARG A 33 -0.93 11.17 19.18
N LEU A 34 -0.93 12.19 18.32
CA LEU A 34 -2.05 12.50 17.44
C LEU A 34 -2.42 11.20 16.70
N PRO A 35 -3.66 10.70 16.82
CA PRO A 35 -4.09 9.54 16.06
C PRO A 35 -3.91 9.86 14.57
N SER A 36 -3.30 8.93 13.83
CA SER A 36 -3.01 9.17 12.43
C SER A 36 -4.32 9.47 11.68
N PRO A 37 -4.44 10.56 10.90
CA PRO A 37 -5.67 10.90 10.18
C PRO A 37 -6.00 9.92 9.04
N ARG A 38 -5.17 8.90 8.80
CA ARG A 38 -5.27 7.94 7.70
C ARG A 38 -6.60 7.16 7.65
N PRO A 39 -7.17 6.65 8.76
CA PRO A 39 -8.44 5.92 8.72
C PRO A 39 -9.60 6.81 8.25
N LEU A 40 -9.62 8.09 8.64
CA LEU A 40 -10.68 9.04 8.26
C LEU A 40 -10.65 9.32 6.75
N ILE A 41 -9.45 9.49 6.18
CA ILE A 41 -9.28 9.75 4.74
C ILE A 41 -9.73 8.54 3.91
N LEU A 42 -9.37 7.32 4.31
CA LEU A 42 -9.78 6.10 3.60
C LEU A 42 -11.29 5.86 3.70
N TYR A 43 -11.90 6.13 4.86
CA TYR A 43 -13.34 6.03 5.06
C TYR A 43 -14.11 6.99 4.16
N GLU A 44 -13.70 8.26 4.11
CA GLU A 44 -14.38 9.24 3.26
C GLU A 44 -14.20 8.92 1.77
N ALA A 45 -13.02 8.46 1.36
CA ALA A 45 -12.78 7.98 -0.01
C ALA A 45 -13.68 6.79 -0.38
N GLN A 46 -13.86 5.82 0.52
CA GLN A 46 -14.77 4.69 0.30
C GLN A 46 -16.21 5.18 0.14
N ARG A 47 -16.69 6.05 1.04
CA ARG A 47 -18.05 6.60 1.00
C ARG A 47 -18.33 7.31 -0.32
N GLN A 48 -17.41 8.16 -0.78
CA GLN A 48 -17.55 8.87 -2.06
C GLN A 48 -17.62 7.91 -3.25
N ARG A 49 -16.73 6.91 -3.29
CA ARG A 49 -16.73 5.88 -4.35
C ARG A 49 -18.01 5.06 -4.36
N GLN A 50 -18.57 4.75 -3.20
CA GLN A 50 -19.83 4.03 -3.09
C GLN A 50 -21.01 4.88 -3.60
N ASN A 51 -21.08 6.15 -3.23
CA ASN A 51 -22.13 7.05 -3.72
C ASN A 51 -22.04 7.30 -5.23
N ALA A 52 -20.83 7.25 -5.79
CA ALA A 52 -20.59 7.32 -7.22
C ALA A 52 -20.81 5.99 -7.97
N GLY A 53 -21.28 4.93 -7.29
CA GLY A 53 -21.58 3.64 -7.93
C GLY A 53 -20.35 2.80 -8.28
N MET A 54 -19.15 3.16 -7.82
CA MET A 54 -17.88 2.58 -8.30
C MET A 54 -17.66 1.13 -7.86
N TYR A 55 -18.43 0.64 -6.88
CA TYR A 55 -18.39 -0.75 -6.42
C TYR A 55 -19.48 -1.63 -7.05
N GLN A 56 -20.53 -1.03 -7.64
CA GLN A 56 -21.62 -1.73 -8.32
C GLN A 56 -21.27 -2.04 -9.78
N ARG A 57 -20.13 -2.70 -9.98
CA ARG A 57 -19.63 -3.10 -11.30
C ARG A 57 -19.74 -4.61 -11.47
N ALA A 58 -20.20 -5.04 -12.64
CA ALA A 58 -20.26 -6.46 -12.98
C ALA A 58 -18.86 -7.06 -13.24
N ASN A 59 -17.91 -6.23 -13.67
CA ASN A 59 -16.56 -6.66 -14.04
C ASN A 59 -15.50 -5.98 -13.17
N SER A 60 -14.36 -6.62 -12.98
CA SER A 60 -13.23 -5.99 -12.31
C SER A 60 -12.60 -4.89 -13.16
N MET A 61 -11.97 -3.90 -12.50
CA MET A 61 -11.11 -2.89 -13.15
C MET A 61 -9.71 -3.41 -13.44
N LEU A 62 -9.35 -4.58 -12.90
CA LEU A 62 -8.07 -5.21 -13.17
C LEU A 62 -8.17 -6.03 -14.47
N PRO A 63 -7.11 -6.07 -15.30
CA PRO A 63 -7.01 -7.01 -16.40
C PRO A 63 -7.20 -8.46 -15.93
N PRO A 64 -7.82 -9.36 -16.73
CA PRO A 64 -8.06 -10.75 -16.34
C PRO A 64 -6.81 -11.49 -15.84
N GLN A 65 -5.65 -11.22 -16.43
CA GLN A 65 -4.36 -11.83 -16.05
C GLN A 65 -3.93 -11.40 -14.64
N GLU A 66 -4.12 -10.14 -14.28
CA GLU A 66 -3.82 -9.65 -12.93
C GLU A 66 -4.80 -10.22 -11.91
N GLN A 67 -6.09 -10.34 -12.27
CA GLN A 67 -7.09 -10.98 -11.42
C GLN A 67 -6.68 -12.43 -11.11
N GLN A 68 -6.32 -13.20 -12.13
CA GLN A 68 -5.90 -14.59 -11.98
C GLN A 68 -4.60 -14.73 -11.17
N ARG A 69 -3.62 -13.85 -11.41
CA ARG A 69 -2.41 -13.81 -10.58
C ARG A 69 -2.74 -13.58 -9.10
N LEU A 70 -3.58 -12.59 -8.80
CA LEU A 70 -3.98 -12.26 -7.43
C LEU A 70 -4.83 -13.36 -6.79
N LEU A 71 -5.72 -14.01 -7.55
CA LEU A 71 -6.50 -15.16 -7.10
C LEU A 71 -5.58 -16.32 -6.70
N PHE A 72 -4.59 -16.64 -7.53
CA PHE A 72 -3.64 -17.71 -7.22
C PHE A 72 -2.73 -17.35 -6.03
N GLU A 73 -2.16 -16.14 -5.99
CA GLU A 73 -1.30 -15.68 -4.90
C GLU A 73 -2.03 -15.58 -3.56
N GLY A 74 -3.30 -15.14 -3.59
CA GLY A 74 -4.14 -15.01 -2.39
C GLY A 74 -4.70 -16.34 -1.91
N GLY A 75 -5.19 -17.19 -2.83
CA GLY A 75 -5.80 -18.48 -2.50
C GLY A 75 -4.78 -19.58 -2.17
N TYR A 76 -3.60 -19.53 -2.78
CA TYR A 76 -2.58 -20.57 -2.69
C TYR A 76 -1.18 -20.00 -2.39
N PRO A 77 -0.98 -19.28 -1.26
CA PRO A 77 0.26 -18.54 -0.99
C PRO A 77 1.51 -19.43 -0.96
N VAL A 78 1.38 -20.67 -0.47
CA VAL A 78 2.49 -21.64 -0.46
C VAL A 78 2.85 -22.08 -1.88
N LEU A 79 1.86 -22.43 -2.71
CA LEU A 79 2.08 -22.85 -4.09
C LEU A 79 2.64 -21.68 -4.92
N ALA A 80 2.11 -20.47 -4.75
CA ALA A 80 2.60 -19.27 -5.40
C ALA A 80 4.07 -18.99 -5.07
N ARG A 81 4.48 -19.16 -3.80
CA ARG A 81 5.89 -19.02 -3.41
C ARG A 81 6.78 -20.03 -4.11
N VAL A 82 6.38 -21.30 -4.16
CA VAL A 82 7.17 -22.37 -4.79
C VAL A 82 7.21 -22.20 -6.30
N ALA A 83 6.09 -21.87 -6.94
CA ALA A 83 6.01 -21.58 -8.37
C ALA A 83 6.92 -20.41 -8.74
N ARG A 84 6.90 -19.32 -7.95
CA ARG A 84 7.80 -18.18 -8.14
C ARG A 84 9.28 -18.56 -7.97
N GLN A 85 9.62 -19.38 -6.98
CA GLN A 85 11.00 -19.86 -6.79
C GLN A 85 11.50 -20.72 -7.96
N LYS A 86 10.61 -21.51 -8.55
CA LYS A 86 10.89 -22.40 -9.68
C LYS A 86 10.72 -21.73 -11.05
N GLY A 87 10.29 -20.47 -11.10
CA GLY A 87 9.97 -19.77 -12.36
C GLY A 87 8.81 -20.39 -13.14
N LEU A 88 7.92 -21.11 -12.46
CA LEU A 88 6.76 -21.75 -13.08
C LEU A 88 5.65 -20.72 -13.35
N PRO A 89 4.93 -20.82 -14.48
CA PRO A 89 3.76 -20.01 -14.73
C PRO A 89 2.68 -20.33 -13.70
N TYR A 90 1.88 -19.33 -13.34
CA TYR A 90 0.75 -19.53 -12.45
C TYR A 90 -0.40 -20.17 -13.22
N PRO A 91 -0.92 -21.30 -12.73
CA PRO A 91 -2.08 -21.96 -13.32
C PRO A 91 -3.37 -21.15 -13.14
N HIS A 92 -4.38 -21.47 -13.94
CA HIS A 92 -5.68 -20.84 -13.85
C HIS A 92 -6.42 -21.30 -12.59
N VAL A 93 -7.13 -20.39 -11.94
CA VAL A 93 -8.05 -20.69 -10.84
C VAL A 93 -9.47 -20.62 -11.39
N ASN A 94 -10.18 -21.74 -11.35
CA ASN A 94 -11.55 -21.86 -11.87
C ASN A 94 -12.59 -21.20 -10.94
N GLU A 95 -13.86 -21.23 -11.36
CA GLU A 95 -14.96 -20.61 -10.62
C GLU A 95 -15.22 -21.24 -9.24
N GLN A 96 -14.81 -22.50 -9.05
CA GLN A 96 -14.89 -23.23 -7.78
C GLN A 96 -13.69 -22.91 -6.88
N GLY A 97 -12.73 -22.13 -7.36
CA GLY A 97 -11.51 -21.80 -6.65
C GLY A 97 -10.41 -22.86 -6.78
N GLU A 98 -10.56 -23.87 -7.64
CA GLU A 98 -9.60 -24.95 -7.83
C GLU A 98 -8.53 -24.56 -8.85
N VAL A 99 -7.35 -25.16 -8.73
CA VAL A 99 -6.20 -24.91 -9.60
C VAL A 99 -6.22 -25.84 -10.81
N GLU A 100 -6.36 -25.27 -11.99
CA GLU A 100 -6.26 -25.98 -13.27
C GLU A 100 -4.81 -25.96 -13.77
N ALA A 101 -4.08 -27.04 -13.47
CA ALA A 101 -2.71 -27.25 -13.90
C ALA A 101 -2.51 -28.66 -14.45
N ASP A 102 -1.59 -28.80 -15.40
CA ASP A 102 -1.26 -30.11 -15.97
C ASP A 102 -0.42 -30.98 -15.01
N ALA A 103 -0.31 -32.27 -15.33
CA ALA A 103 0.45 -33.21 -14.53
C ALA A 103 1.95 -32.86 -14.46
N ALA A 104 2.49 -32.21 -15.49
CA ALA A 104 3.90 -31.82 -15.54
C ALA A 104 4.20 -30.69 -14.53
N TRP A 105 3.27 -29.75 -14.40
CA TRP A 105 3.31 -28.67 -13.42
C TRP A 105 3.29 -29.25 -12.00
N TRP A 106 2.35 -30.17 -11.72
CA TRP A 106 2.28 -30.84 -10.42
C TRP A 106 3.52 -31.69 -10.12
N ALA A 107 4.06 -32.40 -11.11
CA ALA A 107 5.30 -33.14 -10.95
C ALA A 107 6.47 -32.21 -10.62
N THR A 108 6.56 -31.04 -11.26
CA THR A 108 7.62 -30.06 -10.99
C THR A 108 7.47 -29.42 -9.60
N MET A 109 6.24 -29.24 -9.13
CA MET A 109 5.95 -28.78 -7.77
C MET A 109 6.41 -29.80 -6.72
N GLN A 110 6.14 -31.09 -6.96
CA GLN A 110 6.54 -32.17 -6.05
C GLN A 110 8.05 -32.47 -6.11
N ALA A 111 8.70 -32.27 -7.26
CA ALA A 111 10.13 -32.44 -7.44
C ALA A 111 10.98 -31.36 -6.72
N ALA A 112 10.37 -30.56 -5.83
CA ALA A 112 11.07 -29.62 -4.96
C ALA A 112 11.80 -30.38 -3.84
N ARG A 113 13.11 -30.59 -4.00
CA ARG A 113 14.02 -30.96 -2.92
C ARG A 113 15.15 -29.95 -2.85
#